data_AF-A0A0F2NGL3-F1
#
_entry.id   AF-A0A0F2NGL3-F1
#
_cell.length_a   1.000
_cell.length_b   1.000
_cell.length_c   1.000
_cell.angle_alpha   90.00
_cell.angle_beta   90.00
_cell.angle_gamma   90.00
#
_symmetry.space_group_name_H-M   'P 1'
#
loop_
_entity.id
_entity.type
_entity.pdbx_description
1 polymer ?
#
loop_
_entity_poly.entity_id
_entity_poly.type
_entity_poly.pdbx_seq_one_letter_code
_entity_poly.pdbx_strand_id
1 'polypeptide(L)' 'PSESTIRNVLIRIAPVELDRALQQWNAQYGTIDDSLAIDGKTMRNAVDDSGRQIHIMGAVGHQSKQSYTQKKSAPYL' A
#
# COMPACT_ATOMS: atom_id res chain seq x y z
N PRO A 1 11.59 5.10 -2.01
CA PRO A 1 11.34 6.56 -1.79
C PRO A 1 12.21 7.09 -0.65
N SER A 2 12.74 8.32 -0.74
CA SER A 2 13.45 8.96 0.37
C SER A 2 12.46 9.51 1.41
N GLU A 3 12.91 9.71 2.66
CA GLU A 3 12.10 10.38 3.70
C GLU A 3 11.60 11.75 3.22
N SER A 4 12.48 12.54 2.59
CA SER A 4 12.14 13.85 2.05
C SER A 4 11.03 13.79 1.00
N THR A 5 11.02 12.75 0.15
CA THR A 5 9.96 12.55 -0.84
C THR A 5 8.64 12.26 -0.14
N ILE A 6 8.64 11.37 0.86
CA ILE A 6 7.44 11.01 1.63
C ILE A 6 6.88 12.25 2.33
N ARG A 7 7.73 13.01 3.03
CA ARG A 7 7.34 14.25 3.70
C ARG A 7 6.72 15.25 2.73
N ASN A 8 7.38 15.51 1.60
CA ASN A 8 6.90 16.47 0.60
C ASN A 8 5.54 16.07 -0.01
N VAL A 9 5.26 14.78 -0.13
CA VAL A 9 3.95 14.30 -0.58
C VAL A 9 2.90 14.50 0.52
N LEU A 10 3.19 14.06 1.74
CA LEU A 10 2.22 14.11 2.84
C LEU A 10 1.78 15.54 3.19
N ILE A 11 2.69 16.52 3.13
CA ILE A 11 2.35 17.93 3.43
C ILE A 11 1.43 18.57 2.37
N ARG A 12 1.28 17.97 1.19
CA ARG A 12 0.45 18.49 0.10
C ARG A 12 -0.97 17.92 0.10
N ILE A 13 -1.23 16.90 0.90
CA ILE A 13 -2.53 16.23 0.98
C ILE A 13 -3.34 16.90 2.09
N ALA A 14 -4.63 17.14 1.85
CA ALA A 14 -5.51 17.64 2.90
C ALA A 14 -5.60 16.59 4.03
N PRO A 15 -5.35 16.94 5.30
CA PRO A 15 -5.31 15.95 6.38
C PRO A 15 -6.59 15.10 6.49
N VAL A 16 -7.75 15.70 6.20
CA VAL A 16 -9.05 15.03 6.23
C VAL A 16 -9.18 13.97 5.12
N GLU A 17 -8.58 14.20 3.95
CA GLU A 17 -8.59 13.22 2.86
C GLU A 17 -7.71 12.01 3.20
N LEU A 18 -6.53 12.26 3.78
CA LEU A 18 -5.65 11.21 4.24
C LEU A 18 -6.30 10.36 5.34
N ASP A 19 -6.91 11.00 6.34
CA ASP A 19 -7.63 10.32 7.43
C ASP A 19 -8.78 9.44 6.89
N ARG A 20 -9.60 9.97 5.99
CA ARG A 20 -10.68 9.19 5.34
C ARG A 20 -10.16 8.00 4.57
N ALA A 21 -9.07 8.16 3.81
CA ALA A 21 -8.47 7.06 3.07
C ALA A 21 -7.94 5.96 4.01
N LEU A 22 -7.30 6.34 5.12
CA LEU A 22 -6.83 5.40 6.14
C LEU A 22 -8.00 4.70 6.85
N GLN A 23 -9.09 5.39 7.15
CA GLN A 23 -10.30 4.79 7.74
C GLN A 23 -10.95 3.78 6.80
N GLN A 24 -11.12 4.13 5.53
CA GLN A 24 -11.64 3.20 4.51
C GLN A 24 -10.74 1.96 4.38
N TRP A 25 -9.43 2.17 4.43
CA TRP A 25 -8.47 1.09 4.37
C TRP A 25 -8.58 0.16 5.59
N ASN A 26 -8.67 0.72 6.80
CA ASN A 26 -8.90 -0.05 8.03
C ASN A 26 -10.25 -0.76 8.02
N ALA A 27 -11.31 -0.17 7.48
CA ALA A 27 -12.60 -0.83 7.34
C ALA A 27 -12.52 -2.06 6.42
N GLN A 28 -11.69 -2.00 5.38
CA GLN A 28 -11.54 -3.08 4.40
C GLN A 28 -10.64 -4.22 4.88
N TYR A 29 -9.56 -3.93 5.61
CA TYR A 29 -8.56 -4.95 5.98
C TYR A 29 -8.27 -5.05 7.49
N GLY A 30 -8.82 -4.16 8.31
CA GLY A 30 -8.65 -4.09 9.76
C GLY A 30 -9.80 -4.69 10.56
N THR A 31 -10.69 -5.47 9.94
CA THR A 31 -11.76 -6.18 10.67
C THR A 31 -11.22 -7.23 11.64
N ILE A 32 -10.03 -7.76 11.37
CA ILE A 32 -9.35 -8.78 12.17
C ILE A 32 -8.21 -8.16 13.00
N ASP A 33 -7.60 -7.08 12.50
CA ASP A 33 -6.40 -6.47 13.08
C ASP A 33 -6.65 -4.99 13.39
N ASP A 34 -6.47 -4.60 14.65
CA ASP A 34 -6.55 -3.17 15.05
C ASP A 34 -5.45 -2.30 14.42
N SER A 35 -4.39 -2.93 13.90
CA SER A 35 -3.29 -2.22 13.26
C SER A 35 -2.68 -3.01 12.10
N LEU A 36 -2.35 -2.28 11.03
CA LEU A 36 -1.74 -2.81 9.82
C LEU A 36 -0.36 -2.19 9.62
N ALA A 37 0.65 -3.03 9.39
CA ALA A 37 1.97 -2.60 8.95
C ALA A 37 2.00 -2.48 7.43
N ILE A 38 2.48 -1.35 6.91
CA ILE A 38 2.47 -1.01 5.48
C ILE A 38 3.90 -0.94 4.97
N ASP A 39 4.14 -1.56 3.81
CA ASP A 39 5.45 -1.63 3.19
C ASP A 39 5.36 -1.54 1.66
N GLY A 40 6.30 -0.83 1.03
CA GLY A 40 6.40 -0.75 -0.41
C GLY A 40 7.20 -1.92 -0.97
N LYS A 41 6.60 -2.73 -1.84
CA LYS A 41 7.24 -3.90 -2.44
C LYS A 41 7.43 -3.76 -3.93
N THR A 42 8.45 -4.42 -4.42
CA THR A 42 8.76 -4.52 -5.84
C THR A 42 8.28 -5.88 -6.34
N MET A 43 7.35 -5.91 -7.31
CA MET A 43 6.80 -7.16 -7.82
C MET A 43 7.78 -7.80 -8.79
N ARG A 44 8.27 -9.01 -8.46
CA ARG A 44 9.24 -9.72 -9.30
C ARG A 44 8.65 -10.05 -10.67
N ASN A 45 9.43 -9.82 -11.73
CA ASN A 45 9.06 -10.10 -13.13
C ASN A 45 7.84 -9.34 -13.66
N ALA A 46 7.40 -8.28 -12.98
CA ALA A 46 6.29 -7.45 -13.44
C ALA A 46 6.80 -6.04 -13.76
N VAL A 47 6.85 -5.70 -15.04
CA VAL A 47 7.26 -4.37 -15.53
C VAL A 47 6.08 -3.65 -16.17
N ASP A 48 6.07 -2.33 -16.08
CA ASP A 48 5.12 -1.47 -16.79
C ASP A 48 5.50 -1.30 -18.27
N ASP A 49 4.67 -0.57 -19.02
CA ASP A 49 4.87 -0.33 -20.45
C ASP A 49 6.16 0.44 -20.78
N SER A 50 6.77 1.09 -19.79
CA SER A 50 8.05 1.78 -19.91
C SER A 50 9.24 0.89 -19.52
N GLY A 51 9.00 -0.38 -19.18
CA GLY A 51 10.00 -1.34 -18.74
C GLY A 51 10.44 -1.15 -17.28
N ARG A 52 9.72 -0.34 -16.48
CA ARG A 52 10.06 -0.13 -15.06
C ARG A 52 9.36 -1.18 -14.21
N GLN A 53 10.06 -1.61 -13.16
CA GLN A 53 9.52 -2.60 -12.24
C GLN A 53 8.28 -2.05 -11.51
N ILE A 54 7.21 -2.82 -11.49
CA ILE A 54 5.96 -2.46 -10.83
C ILE A 54 6.19 -2.47 -9.32
N HIS A 55 5.92 -1.33 -8.68
CA HIS A 55 5.88 -1.18 -7.24
C HIS A 55 4.44 -1.32 -6.75
N ILE A 56 4.25 -2.16 -5.74
CA ILE A 56 2.96 -2.37 -5.09
C ILE A 56 3.05 -2.03 -3.61
N MET A 57 1.90 -1.71 -3.03
CA MET A 57 1.76 -1.59 -1.59
C MET A 57 1.43 -2.96 -1.00
N GLY A 58 2.13 -3.33 0.07
CA GLY A 58 1.81 -4.47 0.90
C GLY A 58 1.33 -4.04 2.28
N ALA A 59 0.36 -4.77 2.84
CA ALA A 59 -0.04 -4.65 4.22
C ALA A 59 0.01 -6.01 4.94
N VAL A 60 0.32 -5.97 6.23
CA VAL A 60 0.34 -7.13 7.12
C VAL A 60 -0.35 -6.80 8.43
N GLY A 61 -1.31 -7.64 8.85
CA GLY A 61 -1.97 -7.55 10.15
C GLY A 61 -1.00 -7.74 11.32
N HIS A 62 -1.03 -6.86 12.31
CA HIS A 62 -0.12 -6.96 13.44
C HIS A 62 -0.42 -8.20 14.31
N GLN A 63 -1.68 -8.53 14.55
CA GLN A 63 -2.11 -9.64 15.39
C GLN A 63 -2.16 -10.95 14.59
N SER A 64 -2.88 -10.94 13.48
CA SER A 64 -3.15 -12.11 12.66
C SER A 64 -1.95 -12.56 11.82
N LYS A 65 -1.01 -11.64 11.56
CA LYS A 65 0.07 -11.78 10.57
C LYS A 65 -0.44 -12.04 9.14
N GLN A 66 -1.73 -11.82 8.88
CA GLN A 66 -2.31 -11.98 7.55
C GLN A 66 -1.71 -10.95 6.60
N SER A 67 -1.33 -11.40 5.41
CA SER A 67 -0.83 -10.51 4.36
C SER A 67 -1.94 -10.18 3.36
N TYR A 68 -2.16 -8.89 3.15
CA TYR A 68 -3.10 -8.34 2.16
C TYR A 68 -2.39 -7.88 0.88
N THR A 69 -1.11 -8.25 0.72
CA THR A 69 -0.30 -7.87 -0.44
C THR A 69 -0.76 -8.64 -1.68
N GLN A 70 -0.91 -7.95 -2.81
CA GLN A 70 -1.15 -8.60 -4.09
C GLN A 70 0.04 -9.49 -4.48
N LYS A 71 -0.20 -10.80 -4.60
CA LYS A 71 0.87 -11.79 -4.90
C LYS A 71 1.09 -12.02 -6.40
N LYS A 72 0.10 -11.74 -7.24
CA LYS A 72 0.15 -11.90 -8.70
C LYS A 72 -0.55 -10.72 -9.36
N SER A 73 0.01 -10.22 -10.47
CA SER A 73 -0.73 -9.30 -11.34
C SER A 73 -1.95 -10.03 -11.90
N ALA A 74 -3.08 -9.33 -11.99
CA ALA A 74 -4.23 -9.86 -12.71
C ALA A 74 -3.87 -9.93 -14.20
N PRO A 75 -4.36 -10.94 -14.94
CA PRO A 75 -4.29 -10.92 -16.40
C PRO A 75 -4.95 -9.64 -16.92
N TYR A 76 -4.36 -9.02 -17.93
CA TYR A 76 -5.01 -7.97 -18.69
C TYR A 76 -6.24 -8.58 -19.39
N LEU A 77 -7.42 -7.96 -19.25
CA LEU A 77 -8.64 -8.33 -19.98
C LEU A 77 -8.72 -7.56 -21.30
#